data_AF-A0A6B3ELZ5-F1
#
_entry.id   AF-A0A6B3ELZ5-F1
#
_cell.length_a   1.000
_cell.length_b   1.000
_cell.length_c   1.000
_cell.angle_alpha   90.00
_cell.angle_beta   90.00
_cell.angle_gamma   90.00
#
_symmetry.space_group_name_H-M   'P 1'
#
loop_
_entity.id
_entity.type
_entity.pdbx_description
1 polymer ?
#
loop_
_entity_poly.entity_id
_entity_poly.type
_entity_poly.pdbx_seq_one_letter_code
_entity_poly.pdbx_strand_id
1 'polypeptide(L)'
;LRLRRERPDCFGEDASYAPLPASGPAASHCLAFVRSDHVLTAVTRLAARLAEGGGWNGTVLTLPPGRWREAVRERSDEVHEGGVPCADL
;
A
#
# COMPACT_ATOMS: atom_id res chain seq x y z
N LEU A 1 -4.53 14.11 7.56
CA LEU A 1 -3.95 15.28 6.85
C LEU A 1 -2.48 15.58 7.19
N ARG A 2 -1.89 15.02 8.27
CA ARG A 2 -0.51 15.32 8.68
C ARG A 2 0.54 15.00 7.59
N LEU A 3 0.54 13.79 7.03
CA LEU A 3 1.49 13.38 5.98
C LEU A 3 1.48 14.30 4.76
N ARG A 4 0.29 14.73 4.30
CA ARG A 4 0.16 15.66 3.16
C ARG A 4 0.76 17.04 3.47
N ARG A 5 0.67 17.49 4.72
CA ARG A 5 1.28 18.74 5.17
C ARG A 5 2.79 18.63 5.33
N GLU A 6 3.29 17.47 5.72
CA GLU A 6 4.73 17.19 5.90
C GLU A 6 5.45 16.92 4.58
N ARG A 7 4.74 16.38 3.57
CA ARG A 7 5.27 16.00 2.27
C ARG A 7 4.46 16.61 1.11
N PRO A 8 4.31 17.94 1.04
CA PRO A 8 3.44 18.58 0.04
C PRO A 8 3.85 18.28 -1.41
N ASP A 9 5.15 18.07 -1.65
CA ASP A 9 5.75 17.64 -2.92
C ASP A 9 5.16 16.33 -3.46
N CYS A 10 4.72 15.43 -2.58
CA CYS A 10 4.12 14.14 -2.95
C CYS A 10 2.62 14.24 -3.26
N PHE A 11 1.98 15.40 -3.04
CA PHE A 11 0.53 15.57 -3.22
C PHE A 11 0.15 16.87 -3.96
N GLY A 12 1.13 17.56 -4.54
CA GLY A 12 0.96 18.75 -5.36
C GLY A 12 0.54 18.42 -6.79
N GLU A 13 0.47 19.45 -7.63
CA GLU A 13 0.11 19.35 -9.05
C GLU A 13 1.13 18.54 -9.85
N ASP A 14 2.42 18.71 -9.57
CA ASP A 14 3.53 18.00 -10.23
C ASP A 14 3.76 16.58 -9.68
N ALA A 15 2.98 16.14 -8.70
CA ALA A 15 3.18 14.83 -8.06
C ALA A 15 2.77 13.69 -8.99
N SER A 16 3.65 12.70 -9.16
CA SER A 16 3.33 11.53 -9.97
C SER A 16 2.31 10.63 -9.29
N TYR A 17 1.64 9.79 -10.08
CA TYR A 17 0.69 8.81 -9.58
C TYR A 17 0.80 7.53 -10.41
N ALA A 18 1.33 6.46 -9.82
CA ALA A 18 1.52 5.19 -10.48
C ALA A 18 0.69 4.10 -9.81
N PRO A 19 -0.15 3.34 -10.55
CA PRO A 19 -0.83 2.19 -9.98
C PRO A 19 0.17 1.11 -9.58
N LEU A 20 -0.10 0.40 -8.49
CA LEU A 20 0.72 -0.72 -8.02
C LEU A 20 -0.17 -1.96 -7.80
N PRO A 21 -0.26 -2.87 -8.79
CA PRO A 21 -1.10 -4.05 -8.66
C PRO A 21 -0.50 -5.07 -7.69
N ALA A 22 -1.35 -5.68 -6.85
CA ALA A 22 -0.98 -6.86 -6.10
C ALA A 22 -0.96 -8.11 -7.01
N SER A 23 -0.32 -9.17 -6.54
CA SER A 23 -0.24 -10.47 -7.21
C SER A 23 -0.77 -11.58 -6.31
N GLY A 24 -1.63 -12.45 -6.85
CA GLY A 24 -2.19 -13.59 -6.13
C GLY A 24 -3.71 -13.69 -6.24
N PRO A 25 -4.32 -14.71 -5.60
CA PRO A 25 -5.73 -15.06 -5.77
C PRO A 25 -6.72 -13.94 -5.42
N ALA A 26 -6.36 -13.09 -4.45
CA ALA A 26 -7.18 -11.98 -3.98
C ALA A 26 -6.64 -10.61 -4.43
N ALA A 27 -5.80 -10.55 -5.47
CA ALA A 27 -5.18 -9.31 -5.95
C ALA A 27 -6.19 -8.19 -6.26
N SER A 28 -7.36 -8.55 -6.77
CA SER A 28 -8.44 -7.59 -7.08
C SER A 28 -9.01 -6.89 -5.84
N HIS A 29 -8.74 -7.40 -4.63
CA HIS A 29 -9.15 -6.78 -3.37
C HIS A 29 -8.14 -5.76 -2.83
N CYS A 30 -6.91 -5.72 -3.36
CA CYS A 30 -5.92 -4.72 -3.01
C CYS A 30 -5.92 -3.60 -4.05
N LEU A 31 -6.28 -2.38 -3.64
CA LEU A 31 -6.03 -1.19 -4.43
C LEU A 31 -4.80 -0.49 -3.87
N ALA A 32 -3.74 -0.41 -4.67
CA ALA A 32 -2.55 0.31 -4.28
C ALA A 32 -2.01 1.21 -5.39
N PHE A 33 -1.32 2.27 -4.96
CA PHE A 33 -0.66 3.22 -5.82
C PHE A 33 0.49 3.90 -5.08
N VAL A 34 1.41 4.47 -5.86
CA VAL A 34 2.56 5.23 -5.38
C VAL A 34 2.47 6.66 -5.90
N ARG A 35 2.76 7.63 -5.03
CA ARG A 35 2.91 9.05 -5.36
C ARG A 35 4.36 9.48 -5.24
N SER A 36 4.87 10.09 -6.30
CA SER A 36 6.24 10.64 -6.39
C SER A 36 7.30 9.69 -5.84
N ASP A 37 7.15 8.37 -6.04
CA ASP A 37 8.05 7.31 -5.55
C ASP A 37 8.34 7.33 -4.03
N HIS A 38 7.52 8.04 -3.25
CA HIS A 38 7.78 8.31 -1.83
C HIS A 38 6.61 7.99 -0.92
N VAL A 39 5.38 7.99 -1.43
CA VAL A 39 4.19 7.67 -0.64
C VAL A 39 3.42 6.57 -1.32
N LEU A 40 3.36 5.41 -0.67
CA LEU A 40 2.53 4.30 -1.09
C LEU A 40 1.23 4.30 -0.29
N THR A 41 0.13 4.07 -0.97
CA THR A 41 -1.17 3.81 -0.34
C THR A 41 -1.65 2.45 -0.80
N ALA A 42 -2.05 1.59 0.14
CA ALA A 42 -2.71 0.32 -0.12
C ALA A 42 -4.00 0.27 0.70
N VAL A 43 -5.11 -0.13 0.08
CA VAL A 43 -6.42 -0.24 0.74
C VAL A 43 -7.16 -1.49 0.29
N THR A 44 -7.96 -2.03 1.19
CA THR A 44 -8.84 -3.17 0.92
C THR A 44 -10.14 -2.71 0.28
N ARG A 45 -10.47 -3.21 -0.92
CA ARG A 45 -11.80 -3.07 -1.53
C ARG A 45 -12.60 -4.36 -1.42
N LEU A 46 -13.92 -4.21 -1.30
CA LEU A 46 -14.85 -5.35 -1.21
C LEU A 46 -14.51 -6.30 -0.04
N ALA A 47 -14.19 -5.74 1.13
CA ALA A 47 -13.67 -6.50 2.28
C ALA A 47 -14.58 -7.66 2.73
N ALA A 48 -15.91 -7.52 2.64
CA ALA A 48 -16.84 -8.61 2.93
C ALA A 48 -16.63 -9.82 2.01
N ARG A 49 -16.50 -9.59 0.69
CA ARG A 49 -16.23 -10.66 -0.28
C ARG A 49 -14.83 -11.27 -0.10
N LEU A 50 -13.85 -10.46 0.29
CA LEU A 50 -12.53 -10.96 0.64
C LEU A 50 -12.62 -11.95 1.81
N ALA A 51 -13.36 -11.61 2.86
CA ALA A 51 -13.57 -12.47 4.02
C ALA A 51 -14.34 -13.76 3.66
N GLU A 52 -15.42 -13.64 2.88
CA GLU A 52 -16.19 -14.78 2.35
C GLU A 52 -15.31 -15.73 1.50
N GLY A 53 -14.35 -15.17 0.75
CA GLY A 53 -13.38 -15.90 -0.06
C GLY A 53 -12.20 -16.50 0.70
N GLY A 54 -12.20 -16.46 2.05
CA GLY A 54 -11.12 -17.03 2.87
C GLY A 54 -9.93 -16.10 3.11
N GLY A 55 -10.07 -14.81 2.80
CA GLY A 55 -9.04 -13.79 3.04
C GLY A 55 -8.03 -13.65 1.90
N TRP A 56 -6.84 -13.14 2.25
CA TRP A 56 -5.84 -12.75 1.25
C TRP A 56 -5.18 -13.91 0.50
N ASN A 57 -5.24 -15.15 1.01
CA ASN A 57 -4.80 -16.37 0.32
C ASN A 57 -3.40 -16.25 -0.34
N GLY A 58 -2.42 -15.71 0.40
CA GLY A 58 -1.06 -15.52 -0.09
C GLY A 58 -0.89 -14.41 -1.14
N THR A 59 -1.86 -13.50 -1.28
CA THR A 59 -1.73 -12.32 -2.14
C THR A 59 -0.67 -11.38 -1.59
N VAL A 60 0.21 -10.91 -2.47
CA VAL A 60 1.39 -10.10 -2.16
C VAL A 60 1.34 -8.79 -2.91
N LEU A 61 1.69 -7.70 -2.25
CA LEU A 61 2.00 -6.42 -2.89
C LEU A 61 3.53 -6.30 -3.02
N THR A 62 4.02 -6.19 -4.25
CA THR A 62 5.46 -5.96 -4.49
C THR A 62 5.73 -4.47 -4.40
N LEU A 63 6.48 -4.06 -3.38
CA LEU A 63 6.83 -2.67 -3.14
C LEU A 63 7.91 -2.19 -4.12
N PRO A 64 7.93 -0.90 -4.47
CA PRO A 64 9.07 -0.33 -5.18
C PRO A 64 10.36 -0.49 -4.35
N PRO A 65 11.54 -0.49 -5.00
CA PRO A 65 12.82 -0.63 -4.31
C PRO A 65 12.97 0.38 -3.17
N GLY A 66 13.46 -0.10 -2.04
CA GLY A 66 13.67 0.71 -0.84
C GLY A 66 12.90 0.21 0.37
N ARG A 67 12.96 1.00 1.43
CA ARG A 67 12.46 0.69 2.76
C ARG A 67 11.22 1.53 3.05
N TRP A 68 10.11 0.87 3.34
CA TRP A 68 8.82 1.53 3.53
C TRP A 68 8.38 1.40 4.98
N ARG A 69 7.85 2.48 5.55
CA ARG A 69 7.31 2.50 6.92
C ARG A 69 5.85 2.92 6.90
N GLU A 70 5.06 2.32 7.77
CA GLU A 70 3.66 2.69 7.92
C GLU A 70 3.53 4.10 8.51
N ALA A 71 2.79 4.96 7.81
CA ALA A 71 2.59 6.35 8.22
C ALA A 71 1.43 6.52 9.22
N VAL A 72 0.51 5.55 9.30
CA VAL A 72 -0.73 5.64 10.09
C VAL A 72 -0.53 5.16 11.53
N ARG A 73 0.34 4.17 11.76
CA ARG A 73 0.72 3.75 13.10
C ARG A 73 1.82 4.65 13.64
N GLU A 74 1.47 5.52 14.59
CA GLU A 74 2.46 6.31 15.31
C GLU A 74 3.35 5.35 16.14
N ARG A 75 4.62 5.20 15.72
CA ARG A 75 5.68 4.38 16.33
C ARG A 75 5.69 2.87 15.99
N SER A 76 5.38 2.47 14.76
CA SER A 76 5.91 1.19 14.27
C SER A 76 7.34 1.39 13.74
N ASP A 77 8.28 0.61 14.28
CA ASP A 77 9.62 0.41 13.70
C ASP A 77 9.60 -0.66 12.60
N GLU A 78 8.40 -1.15 12.26
CA GLU A 78 8.20 -2.13 11.22
C GLU A 78 8.48 -1.49 9.86
N VAL A 79 9.35 -2.17 9.11
CA VAL A 79 9.80 -1.75 7.80
C VAL A 79 9.46 -2.85 6.81
N HIS A 80 8.84 -2.45 5.71
CA HIS A 80 8.46 -3.31 4.62
C HIS A 80 9.39 -3.11 3.42
N GLU A 81 9.79 -4.22 2.80
CA GLU A 81 10.69 -4.25 1.64
C GLU A 81 10.25 -5.39 0.71
N GLY A 82 10.43 -5.23 -0.60
CA GLY A 82 10.15 -6.30 -1.57
C GLY A 82 8.67 -6.72 -1.62
N GLY A 83 8.41 -8.03 -1.67
CA GLY A 83 7.06 -8.58 -1.70
C GLY A 83 6.49 -8.75 -0.30
N VAL A 84 5.47 -7.98 0.05
CA VAL A 84 4.80 -8.05 1.36
C VAL A 84 3.42 -8.68 1.23
N PRO A 85 3.08 -9.71 2.04
CA PRO A 85 1.73 -10.25 2.07
C PRO A 85 0.71 -9.16 2.39
N CYS A 86 -0.39 -9.08 1.64
CA CYS A 86 -1.43 -8.07 1.90
C CYS A 86 -2.12 -8.23 3.26
N ALA A 87 -1.94 -9.37 3.93
CA ALA A 87 -2.40 -9.60 5.29
C ALA A 87 -1.55 -8.87 6.35
N ASP A 88 -0.31 -8.50 6.00
CA ASP A 88 0.69 -7.91 6.89
C ASP A 88 0.83 -6.38 6.66
N LEU A 89 -0.03 -5.79 5.80
CA LEU A 89 -0.09 -4.36 5.50
C LEU A 89 -1.14 -3.63 6.33
#